data_AF-A0A7X1HV80-F1
#
_entry.id   AF-A0A7X1HV80-F1
#
_cell.length_a   1.000
_cell.length_b   1.000
_cell.length_c   1.000
_cell.angle_alpha   90.00
_cell.angle_beta   90.00
_cell.angle_gamma   90.00
#
_symmetry.space_group_name_H-M   'P 1'
#
loop_
_entity.id
_entity.type
_entity.pdbx_description
1 polymer ?
#
loop_
_entity_poly.entity_id
_entity_poly.type
_entity_poly.pdbx_seq_one_letter_code
_entity_poly.pdbx_strand_id
1 'polypeptide(L)'
;MPTSRQYITLTMPDGEIAGYFWATDTDLGRVHRPAGSGSAHRAVRELFSRMQDAHRRGLAPAGVLALFSREPGVGPVTEAPDLAAVEELARVVTPADDQRLLDQLVPADHPAWQELAEAYEVLTDEDRDIPWGGGRRSPSGAIQMPYPLYGKPLKRVVDALRSVGAVTSEYRWMGNPLPEVPPSGRMAPADAVRAATAIVLGERCCDGMIDDAVKDGTFDAVVAALRAWHAGARTARDDKNDTAAAPRDRVGEN
;
A
#
# COMPACT_ATOMS: atom_id res chain seq x y z
N MET A 1 8.14 26.41 -27.20
CA MET A 1 6.76 25.90 -27.09
C MET A 1 6.82 24.68 -26.17
N PRO A 2 5.88 24.48 -25.24
CA PRO A 2 5.85 23.24 -24.46
C PRO A 2 5.66 22.07 -25.42
N THR A 3 6.61 21.14 -25.42
CA THR A 3 6.57 19.96 -26.28
C THR A 3 5.49 19.04 -25.72
N SER A 4 4.39 18.89 -26.45
CA SER A 4 3.32 17.94 -26.13
C SER A 4 3.94 16.56 -25.87
N ARG A 5 3.48 15.88 -24.82
CA ARG A 5 3.99 14.57 -24.45
C ARG A 5 2.99 13.50 -24.85
N GLN A 6 3.50 12.39 -25.32
CA GLN A 6 2.71 11.20 -25.52
C GLN A 6 2.96 10.24 -24.37
N TYR A 7 1.95 9.50 -23.95
CA TYR A 7 2.08 8.47 -22.94
C TYR A 7 1.22 7.25 -23.23
N ILE A 8 1.60 6.12 -22.65
CA ILE A 8 0.83 4.88 -22.60
C ILE A 8 0.67 4.46 -21.14
N THR A 9 -0.42 3.77 -20.84
CA THR A 9 -0.73 3.24 -19.50
C THR A 9 -0.50 1.74 -19.50
N LEU A 10 0.14 1.19 -18.48
CA LEU A 10 0.20 -0.26 -18.25
C LEU A 10 -0.79 -0.65 -17.16
N THR A 11 -1.70 -1.56 -17.48
CA THR A 11 -2.70 -2.12 -16.59
C THR A 11 -2.45 -3.62 -16.43
N MET A 12 -2.42 -4.08 -15.18
CA MET A 12 -2.25 -5.47 -14.80
C MET A 12 -3.54 -6.28 -15.06
N PRO A 13 -3.48 -7.61 -15.13
CA PRO A 13 -4.66 -8.45 -15.38
C PRO A 13 -5.79 -8.33 -14.34
N ASP A 14 -5.46 -7.92 -13.12
CA ASP A 14 -6.41 -7.66 -12.02
C ASP A 14 -7.04 -6.25 -12.08
N GLY A 15 -6.69 -5.44 -13.09
CA GLY A 15 -7.16 -4.07 -13.26
C GLY A 15 -6.31 -3.01 -12.58
N GLU A 16 -5.24 -3.37 -11.86
CA GLU A 16 -4.32 -2.41 -11.27
C GLU A 16 -3.60 -1.62 -12.36
N ILE A 17 -3.59 -0.29 -12.27
CA ILE A 17 -2.71 0.53 -13.11
C ILE A 17 -1.30 0.43 -12.56
N ALA A 18 -0.39 -0.21 -13.29
CA ALA A 18 0.99 -0.42 -12.85
C ALA A 18 1.85 0.84 -13.00
N GLY A 19 1.61 1.63 -14.04
CA GLY A 19 2.38 2.84 -14.31
C GLY A 19 2.15 3.44 -15.69
N TYR A 20 2.88 4.52 -15.95
CA TYR A 20 2.81 5.26 -17.20
C TYR A 20 4.19 5.35 -17.84
N PHE A 21 4.23 5.25 -19.17
CA PHE A 21 5.44 5.49 -19.95
C PHE A 21 5.17 6.67 -20.86
N TRP A 22 6.13 7.57 -20.98
CA TRP A 22 5.97 8.79 -21.77
C TRP A 22 7.13 8.97 -22.72
N ALA A 23 6.89 9.71 -23.80
CA ALA A 23 7.89 10.10 -24.76
C ALA A 23 7.69 11.55 -25.22
N THR A 24 8.80 12.15 -25.60
CA THR A 24 8.87 13.37 -26.44
C THR A 24 9.56 13.00 -27.74
N ASP A 25 9.95 13.99 -28.55
CA ASP A 25 10.72 13.74 -29.77
C ASP A 25 12.10 13.14 -29.49
N THR A 26 12.71 13.44 -28.34
CA THR A 26 14.08 13.02 -27.99
C THR A 26 14.15 12.07 -26.81
N ASP A 27 13.19 12.15 -25.89
CA ASP A 27 13.28 11.48 -24.60
C ASP A 27 12.22 10.42 -24.44
N LEU A 28 12.59 9.34 -23.74
CA LEU A 28 11.72 8.27 -23.30
C LEU A 28 11.84 8.11 -21.80
N GLY A 29 10.71 8.06 -21.10
CA GLY A 29 10.69 7.92 -19.66
C GLY A 29 9.51 7.11 -19.14
N ARG A 30 9.48 6.98 -17.82
CA ARG A 30 8.38 6.36 -17.09
C ARG A 30 8.05 7.18 -15.86
N VAL A 31 6.81 7.09 -15.41
CA VAL A 31 6.37 7.60 -14.12
C VAL A 31 5.97 6.40 -13.26
N HIS A 32 6.53 6.37 -12.05
CA HIS A 32 6.18 5.35 -11.05
C HIS A 32 4.87 5.73 -10.36
N ARG A 33 3.95 4.77 -10.24
CA ARG A 33 2.76 4.94 -9.39
C ARG A 33 3.09 4.60 -7.93
N PRO A 34 2.87 5.53 -6.99
CA PRO A 34 3.01 5.27 -5.56
C PRO A 34 2.10 4.14 -5.07
N ALA A 35 0.85 4.10 -5.53
CA ALA A 35 -0.14 3.11 -5.11
C ALA A 35 0.14 1.67 -5.59
N GLY A 36 1.20 1.46 -6.39
CA GLY A 36 1.47 0.19 -7.05
C GLY A 36 1.97 -0.94 -6.14
N SER A 37 1.59 -2.16 -6.49
CA SER A 37 2.06 -3.42 -5.92
C SER A 37 3.50 -3.75 -6.30
N GLY A 38 4.09 -4.73 -5.60
CA GLY A 38 5.40 -5.26 -5.97
C GLY A 38 5.44 -5.92 -7.36
N SER A 39 4.33 -6.56 -7.79
CA SER A 39 4.22 -7.17 -9.12
C SER A 39 4.10 -6.10 -10.21
N ALA A 40 3.29 -5.05 -10.01
CA ALA A 40 3.21 -3.89 -10.88
C ALA A 40 4.58 -3.21 -11.07
N HIS A 41 5.33 -3.03 -9.97
CA HIS A 41 6.68 -2.48 -10.05
C HIS A 41 7.62 -3.32 -10.93
N ARG A 42 7.57 -4.66 -10.79
CA ARG A 42 8.35 -5.57 -11.63
C ARG A 42 7.93 -5.48 -13.10
N ALA A 43 6.63 -5.47 -13.39
CA ALA A 43 6.09 -5.37 -14.74
C ALA A 43 6.51 -4.05 -15.42
N VAL A 44 6.40 -2.91 -14.72
CA VAL A 44 6.87 -1.61 -15.22
C VAL A 44 8.36 -1.64 -15.54
N ARG A 45 9.17 -2.24 -14.67
CA ARG A 45 10.62 -2.34 -14.88
C ARG A 45 10.97 -3.18 -16.09
N GLU A 46 10.30 -4.32 -16.26
CA GLU A 46 10.51 -5.23 -17.39
C GLU A 46 10.11 -4.58 -18.72
N LEU A 47 8.90 -4.01 -18.81
CA LEU A 47 8.43 -3.32 -20.00
C LEU A 47 9.36 -2.14 -20.36
N PHE A 48 9.76 -1.33 -19.37
CA PHE A 48 10.68 -0.23 -19.63
C PHE A 48 12.02 -0.69 -20.19
N SER A 49 12.56 -1.81 -19.68
CA SER A 49 13.83 -2.35 -20.17
C SER A 49 13.73 -2.75 -21.65
N ARG A 50 12.59 -3.31 -22.07
CA ARG A 50 12.34 -3.65 -23.48
C ARG A 50 12.18 -2.41 -24.36
N MET A 51 11.49 -1.39 -23.85
CA MET A 51 11.33 -0.11 -24.53
C MET A 51 12.67 0.62 -24.73
N GLN A 52 13.52 0.65 -23.69
CA GLN A 52 14.88 1.18 -23.79
C GLN A 52 15.73 0.42 -24.81
N ASP A 53 15.57 -0.90 -24.87
CA ASP A 53 16.29 -1.70 -25.86
C ASP A 53 15.86 -1.38 -27.30
N ALA A 54 14.55 -1.24 -27.54
CA ALA A 54 14.03 -0.81 -28.83
C ALA A 54 14.55 0.59 -29.22
N HIS A 55 14.60 1.53 -28.28
CA HIS A 55 15.16 2.85 -28.50
C HIS A 55 16.65 2.80 -28.87
N ARG A 56 17.46 2.01 -28.14
CA ARG A 56 18.89 1.80 -28.46
C ARG A 56 19.12 1.18 -29.84
N ARG A 57 18.16 0.41 -30.35
CA ARG A 57 18.19 -0.16 -31.71
C ARG A 57 17.76 0.85 -32.80
N GLY A 58 17.50 2.10 -32.44
CA GLY A 58 17.26 3.19 -33.38
C GLY A 58 15.79 3.58 -33.55
N LEU A 59 14.85 3.03 -32.78
CA LEU A 59 13.48 3.53 -32.80
C LEU A 59 13.42 4.89 -32.08
N ALA A 60 12.82 5.88 -32.74
CA ALA A 60 12.50 7.15 -32.10
C ALA A 60 11.55 6.93 -30.91
N PRO A 61 11.63 7.73 -29.82
CA PRO A 61 10.83 7.51 -28.62
C PRO A 61 9.31 7.40 -28.86
N ALA A 62 8.74 8.25 -29.72
CA ALA A 62 7.32 8.15 -30.11
C ALA A 62 7.02 6.83 -30.86
N GLY A 63 7.94 6.36 -31.69
CA GLY A 63 7.86 5.05 -32.35
C GLY A 63 7.94 3.89 -31.36
N VAL A 64 8.70 4.03 -30.28
CA VAL A 64 8.72 3.05 -29.18
C VAL A 64 7.36 3.00 -28.48
N LEU A 65 6.76 4.14 -28.11
CA LEU A 65 5.41 4.13 -27.52
C LEU A 65 4.38 3.49 -28.45
N ALA A 66 4.39 3.86 -29.74
CA ALA A 66 3.47 3.31 -30.72
C ALA A 66 3.62 1.78 -30.88
N LEU A 67 4.85 1.27 -30.86
CA LEU A 67 5.12 -0.17 -30.90
C LEU A 67 4.54 -0.89 -29.68
N PHE A 68 4.84 -0.40 -28.47
CA PHE A 68 4.47 -1.05 -27.23
C PHE A 68 3.00 -0.85 -26.83
N SER A 69 2.31 0.17 -27.38
CA SER A 69 0.86 0.40 -27.18
C SER A 69 -0.04 -0.76 -27.65
N ARG A 70 0.54 -1.73 -28.37
CA ARG A 70 -0.16 -2.91 -28.89
C ARG A 70 0.03 -4.14 -28.02
N GLU A 71 0.84 -4.06 -26.96
CA GLU A 71 1.05 -5.18 -26.06
C GLU A 71 -0.16 -5.40 -25.14
N PRO A 72 -0.42 -6.65 -24.72
CA PRO A 72 -1.47 -6.94 -23.76
C PRO A 72 -1.33 -6.11 -22.49
N GLY A 73 -2.44 -5.51 -22.04
CA GLY A 73 -2.46 -4.66 -20.84
C GLY A 73 -1.89 -3.25 -21.05
N VAL A 74 -1.39 -2.91 -22.24
CA VAL A 74 -0.92 -1.56 -22.54
C VAL A 74 -2.01 -0.78 -23.27
N GLY A 75 -2.34 0.40 -22.75
CA GLY A 75 -3.31 1.31 -23.33
C GLY A 75 -2.80 2.02 -24.59
N PRO A 76 -3.70 2.68 -25.34
CA PRO A 76 -3.34 3.43 -26.53
C PRO A 76 -2.41 4.62 -26.20
N VAL A 77 -1.66 5.06 -27.20
CA VAL A 77 -0.89 6.31 -27.09
C VAL A 77 -1.87 7.47 -26.91
N THR A 78 -1.70 8.22 -25.82
CA THR A 78 -2.53 9.34 -25.41
C THR A 78 -1.66 10.58 -25.26
N GLU A 79 -2.21 11.77 -25.53
CA GLU A 79 -1.50 13.03 -25.35
C GLU A 79 -1.67 13.58 -23.93
N ALA A 80 -0.61 14.20 -23.41
CA ALA A 80 -0.60 14.96 -22.18
C ALA A 80 0.10 16.31 -22.43
N PRO A 81 -0.37 17.40 -21.78
CA PRO A 81 0.19 18.74 -22.00
C PRO A 81 1.67 18.83 -21.57
N ASP A 82 2.05 18.10 -20.53
CA ASP A 82 3.41 18.05 -19.99
C ASP A 82 3.64 16.79 -19.12
N LEU A 83 4.82 16.68 -18.51
CA LEU A 83 5.16 15.57 -17.60
C LEU A 83 4.38 15.65 -16.29
N ALA A 84 4.10 16.86 -15.80
CA ALA A 84 3.42 17.06 -14.53
C ALA A 84 1.99 16.48 -14.57
N ALA A 85 1.31 16.57 -15.72
CA ALA A 85 0.03 15.93 -15.94
C ALA A 85 0.11 14.39 -15.83
N VAL A 86 1.16 13.76 -16.37
CA VAL A 86 1.37 12.30 -16.25
C VAL A 86 1.73 11.92 -14.81
N GLU A 87 2.51 12.74 -14.12
CA GLU A 87 2.81 12.56 -12.69
C GLU A 87 1.57 12.70 -11.82
N GLU A 88 0.65 13.61 -12.16
CA GLU A 88 -0.63 13.74 -11.45
C GLU A 88 -1.50 12.51 -11.64
N LEU A 89 -1.61 11.98 -12.86
CA LEU A 89 -2.29 10.70 -13.11
C LEU A 89 -1.68 9.55 -12.31
N ALA A 90 -0.36 9.60 -12.05
CA ALA A 90 0.31 8.60 -11.24
C ALA A 90 0.05 8.72 -9.74
N ARG A 91 -0.26 9.93 -9.25
CA ARG A 91 -0.58 10.18 -7.84
C ARG A 91 -1.98 9.74 -7.43
N VAL A 92 -2.93 9.68 -8.38
CA VAL A 92 -4.31 9.26 -8.09
C VAL A 92 -4.32 7.84 -7.53
N VAL A 93 -4.86 7.65 -6.32
CA VAL A 93 -5.22 6.35 -5.75
C VAL A 93 -6.63 5.99 -6.22
N THR A 94 -6.81 4.78 -6.75
CA THR A 94 -8.09 4.30 -7.25
C THR A 94 -8.77 3.36 -6.25
N PRO A 95 -10.10 3.16 -6.33
CA PRO A 95 -10.79 2.17 -5.51
C PRO A 95 -10.24 0.73 -5.67
N ALA A 96 -9.71 0.38 -6.85
CA ALA A 96 -9.08 -0.93 -7.07
C ALA A 96 -7.76 -1.07 -6.29
N ASP A 97 -6.99 0.02 -6.15
CA ASP A 97 -5.78 0.03 -5.32
C ASP A 97 -6.13 -0.21 -3.84
N ASP A 98 -7.19 0.45 -3.34
CA ASP A 98 -7.67 0.25 -1.97
C ASP A 98 -8.20 -1.16 -1.74
N GLN A 99 -9.06 -1.65 -2.66
CA GLN A 99 -9.64 -2.98 -2.54
C GLN A 99 -8.57 -4.07 -2.51
N ARG A 100 -7.54 -3.97 -3.35
CA ARG A 100 -6.41 -4.92 -3.38
C ARG A 100 -5.69 -5.00 -2.04
N LEU A 101 -5.55 -3.89 -1.31
CA LEU A 101 -4.98 -3.88 0.04
C LEU A 101 -5.91 -4.55 1.06
N LEU A 102 -7.20 -4.29 0.98
CA LEU A 102 -8.20 -4.91 1.86
C LEU A 102 -8.34 -6.41 1.60
N ASP A 103 -8.15 -6.86 0.36
CA ASP A 103 -8.16 -8.28 -0.02
C ASP A 103 -7.00 -9.07 0.59
N GLN A 104 -5.96 -8.39 1.12
CA GLN A 104 -4.87 -9.04 1.86
C GLN A 104 -5.26 -9.36 3.31
N LEU A 105 -6.32 -8.73 3.82
CA LEU A 105 -6.77 -8.97 5.18
C LEU A 105 -7.36 -10.37 5.29
N VAL A 106 -7.01 -11.07 6.37
CA VAL A 106 -7.54 -12.41 6.63
C VAL A 106 -9.07 -12.37 6.82
N PRO A 107 -9.79 -13.47 6.50
CA PRO A 107 -11.22 -13.55 6.67
C PRO A 107 -11.71 -13.13 8.05
N ALA A 108 -12.93 -12.58 8.14
CA ALA A 108 -13.44 -11.98 9.38
C ALA A 108 -13.63 -12.97 10.56
N ASP A 109 -13.68 -14.27 10.30
CA ASP A 109 -13.71 -15.36 11.29
C ASP A 109 -12.32 -15.89 11.66
N HIS A 110 -11.25 -15.37 11.05
CA HIS A 110 -9.89 -15.77 11.37
C HIS A 110 -9.50 -15.32 12.80
N PRO A 111 -8.88 -16.19 13.62
CA PRO A 111 -8.57 -15.90 15.03
C PRO A 111 -7.58 -14.74 15.23
N ALA A 112 -6.81 -14.38 14.21
CA ALA A 112 -5.88 -13.23 14.28
C ALA A 112 -6.60 -11.91 14.61
N TRP A 113 -7.87 -11.75 14.23
CA TRP A 113 -8.65 -10.56 14.59
C TRP A 113 -8.91 -10.45 16.09
N GLN A 114 -9.18 -11.58 16.75
CA GLN A 114 -9.32 -11.64 18.20
C GLN A 114 -7.99 -11.36 18.89
N GLU A 115 -6.89 -11.95 18.40
CA GLU A 115 -5.54 -11.69 18.92
C GLU A 115 -5.17 -10.21 18.81
N LEU A 116 -5.47 -9.55 17.69
CA LEU A 116 -5.23 -8.10 17.54
C LEU A 116 -6.02 -7.28 18.56
N ALA A 117 -7.31 -7.61 18.77
CA ALA A 117 -8.14 -6.91 19.74
C ALA A 117 -7.62 -7.08 21.17
N GLU A 118 -7.35 -8.32 21.58
CA GLU A 118 -6.86 -8.65 22.92
C GLU A 118 -5.47 -8.07 23.19
N ALA A 119 -4.55 -8.16 22.24
CA ALA A 119 -3.21 -7.61 22.37
C ALA A 119 -3.24 -6.09 22.53
N TYR A 120 -4.15 -5.41 21.82
CA TYR A 120 -4.27 -3.96 21.88
C TYR A 120 -4.98 -3.48 23.16
N GLU A 121 -6.01 -4.19 23.62
CA GLU A 121 -6.77 -3.80 24.82
C GLU A 121 -5.95 -3.86 26.11
N VAL A 122 -4.94 -4.74 26.17
CA VAL A 122 -4.04 -4.84 27.32
C VAL A 122 -2.83 -3.91 27.25
N LEU A 123 -2.67 -3.15 26.17
CA LEU A 123 -1.53 -2.26 25.97
C LEU A 123 -1.65 -1.01 26.85
N THR A 124 -0.69 -0.81 27.74
CA THR A 124 -0.69 0.31 28.71
C THR A 124 0.13 1.51 28.22
N ASP A 125 0.01 2.65 28.90
CA ASP A 125 0.86 3.82 28.66
C ASP A 125 2.35 3.53 28.92
N GLU A 126 2.66 2.63 29.88
CA GLU A 126 4.05 2.21 30.14
C GLU A 126 4.61 1.39 28.97
N ASP A 127 3.80 0.54 28.33
CA ASP A 127 4.21 -0.21 27.15
C ASP A 127 4.44 0.67 25.92
N ARG A 128 3.87 1.88 25.94
CA ARG A 128 3.96 2.91 24.89
C ARG A 128 5.11 3.89 25.14
N ASP A 129 5.62 3.97 26.36
CA ASP A 129 6.84 4.72 26.67
C ASP A 129 8.07 3.88 26.29
N ILE A 130 8.53 4.02 25.04
CA ILE A 130 9.56 3.16 24.47
C ILE A 130 10.96 3.69 24.83
N PRO A 131 11.72 3.00 25.70
CA PRO A 131 13.07 3.43 26.01
C PRO A 131 14.01 3.17 24.83
N TRP A 132 15.02 4.02 24.70
CA TRP A 132 16.06 3.88 23.69
C TRP A 132 17.35 3.33 24.32
N GLY A 133 17.87 2.25 23.71
CA GLY A 133 19.19 1.71 23.98
C GLY A 133 20.27 2.31 23.06
N GLY A 134 21.51 1.86 23.24
CA GLY A 134 22.64 2.35 22.43
C GLY A 134 23.04 3.79 22.75
N GLY A 135 23.58 4.51 21.76
CA GLY A 135 24.02 5.91 21.88
C GLY A 135 25.26 6.13 22.75
N ARG A 136 25.75 5.08 23.43
CA ARG A 136 26.92 5.13 24.30
C ARG A 136 28.20 4.82 23.55
N ARG A 137 29.28 5.47 23.98
CA ARG A 137 30.64 5.19 23.50
C ARG A 137 31.19 3.97 24.22
N SER A 138 31.67 2.98 23.47
CA SER A 138 32.34 1.80 23.99
C SER A 138 33.75 2.14 24.53
N PRO A 139 34.38 1.25 25.31
CA PRO A 139 35.79 1.39 25.69
C PRO A 139 36.75 1.47 24.50
N SER A 140 36.39 0.93 23.33
CA SER A 140 37.16 1.05 22.09
C SER A 140 36.97 2.39 21.38
N GLY A 141 36.13 3.27 21.90
CA GLY A 141 35.85 4.58 21.34
C GLY A 141 34.77 4.60 20.25
N ALA A 142 34.22 3.44 19.86
CA ALA A 142 33.11 3.33 18.92
C ALA A 142 31.79 3.80 19.56
N ILE A 143 30.92 4.44 18.80
CA ILE A 143 29.58 4.84 19.26
C ILE A 143 28.58 3.83 18.70
N GLN A 144 27.84 3.16 19.58
CA GLN A 144 26.74 2.32 19.16
C GLN A 144 25.58 3.21 18.70
N MET A 145 25.00 2.94 17.53
CA MET A 145 23.79 3.65 17.08
C MET A 145 22.65 3.45 18.11
N PRO A 146 21.89 4.51 18.44
CA PRO A 146 20.74 4.39 19.32
C PRO A 146 19.63 3.57 18.65
N TYR A 147 18.89 2.78 19.43
CA TYR A 147 17.81 1.93 18.92
C TYR A 147 16.68 1.77 19.94
N PRO A 148 15.41 1.67 19.51
CA PRO A 148 14.27 1.51 20.40
C PRO A 148 14.21 0.11 21.02
N LEU A 149 13.76 0.03 22.27
CA LEU A 149 13.60 -1.21 23.03
C LEU A 149 12.12 -1.52 23.23
N TYR A 150 11.49 -2.11 22.20
CA TYR A 150 10.08 -2.45 22.28
C TYR A 150 9.80 -3.57 23.29
N GLY A 151 8.85 -3.30 24.19
CA GLY A 151 8.31 -4.26 25.16
C GLY A 151 7.54 -5.41 24.50
N LYS A 152 7.30 -6.49 25.27
CA LYS A 152 6.55 -7.65 24.78
C LYS A 152 5.11 -7.31 24.38
N PRO A 153 4.34 -6.50 25.15
CA PRO A 153 2.96 -6.17 24.77
C PRO A 153 2.86 -5.42 23.45
N LEU A 154 3.69 -4.40 23.22
CA LEU A 154 3.71 -3.68 21.95
C LEU A 154 4.10 -4.59 20.76
N LYS A 155 5.12 -5.45 20.93
CA LYS A 155 5.49 -6.44 19.90
C LYS A 155 4.34 -7.39 19.57
N ARG A 156 3.55 -7.82 20.56
CA ARG A 156 2.37 -8.66 20.35
C ARG A 156 1.36 -8.00 19.41
N VAL A 157 1.11 -6.70 19.56
CA VAL A 157 0.23 -5.95 18.65
C VAL A 157 0.82 -5.88 17.24
N VAL A 158 2.13 -5.61 17.11
CA VAL A 158 2.82 -5.58 15.81
C VAL A 158 2.76 -6.94 15.11
N ASP A 159 2.96 -8.03 15.84
CA ASP A 159 2.83 -9.38 15.31
C ASP A 159 1.39 -9.67 14.89
N ALA A 160 0.40 -9.26 15.68
CA ALA A 160 -1.01 -9.38 15.33
C ALA A 160 -1.37 -8.59 14.06
N LEU A 161 -0.83 -7.38 13.87
CA LEU A 161 -0.98 -6.61 12.62
C LEU A 161 -0.45 -7.38 11.39
N ARG A 162 0.66 -8.11 11.54
CA ARG A 162 1.15 -9.02 10.48
C ARG A 162 0.19 -10.18 10.27
N SER A 163 -0.27 -10.80 11.34
CA SER A 163 -1.16 -11.97 11.29
C SER A 163 -2.54 -11.69 10.68
N VAL A 164 -3.05 -10.45 10.80
CA VAL A 164 -4.29 -10.06 10.12
C VAL A 164 -4.09 -9.68 8.65
N GLY A 165 -2.85 -9.63 8.16
CA GLY A 165 -2.51 -9.25 6.78
C GLY A 165 -2.34 -7.75 6.54
N ALA A 166 -2.35 -6.92 7.59
CA ALA A 166 -2.22 -5.46 7.45
C ALA A 166 -0.80 -5.00 7.05
N VAL A 167 0.19 -5.88 7.18
CA VAL A 167 1.58 -5.65 6.72
C VAL A 167 1.81 -6.48 5.46
N THR A 168 1.76 -5.84 4.29
CA THR A 168 1.68 -6.54 2.99
C THR A 168 2.70 -6.04 1.96
N SER A 169 3.12 -6.91 1.03
CA SER A 169 3.92 -6.55 -0.14
C SER A 169 3.12 -5.85 -1.24
N GLU A 170 1.80 -5.80 -1.09
CA GLU A 170 0.88 -5.13 -2.00
C GLU A 170 0.97 -3.58 -1.89
N TYR A 171 1.72 -3.06 -0.92
CA TYR A 171 2.04 -1.64 -0.84
C TYR A 171 3.54 -1.38 -0.87
N ARG A 172 4.02 -0.66 -1.89
CA ARG A 172 5.45 -0.30 -2.02
C ARG A 172 5.83 0.89 -1.12
N TRP A 173 5.94 0.66 0.18
CA TRP A 173 6.16 1.72 1.17
C TRP A 173 7.41 2.60 0.93
N MET A 174 8.55 2.05 0.47
CA MET A 174 9.79 2.83 0.25
C MET A 174 9.71 3.87 -0.88
N GLY A 175 8.63 3.89 -1.66
CA GLY A 175 8.42 4.87 -2.73
C GLY A 175 7.43 5.97 -2.38
N ASN A 176 6.84 5.93 -1.19
CA ASN A 176 5.59 6.63 -0.89
C ASN A 176 5.69 7.38 0.44
N PRO A 177 5.00 8.53 0.58
CA PRO A 177 4.83 9.15 1.87
C PRO A 177 4.09 8.21 2.82
N LEU A 178 4.37 8.34 4.12
CA LEU A 178 3.55 7.72 5.17
C LEU A 178 2.13 8.30 5.06
N PRO A 179 1.08 7.46 5.16
CA PRO A 179 -0.27 7.98 5.30
C PRO A 179 -0.36 8.85 6.55
N GLU A 180 -0.82 10.09 6.38
CA GLU A 180 -1.06 10.99 7.50
C GLU A 180 -2.34 10.58 8.22
N VAL A 181 -2.33 10.67 9.56
CA VAL A 181 -3.57 10.55 10.34
C VAL A 181 -4.43 11.79 10.05
N PRO A 182 -5.66 11.64 9.54
CA PRO A 182 -6.52 12.80 9.32
C PRO A 182 -6.77 13.55 10.64
N PRO A 183 -6.97 14.87 10.63
CA PRO A 183 -7.26 15.63 11.86
C PRO A 183 -8.49 15.15 12.64
N SER A 184 -9.38 14.39 11.98
CA SER A 184 -10.52 13.72 12.60
C SER A 184 -10.14 12.52 13.49
N GLY A 185 -8.87 12.09 13.44
CA GLY A 185 -8.37 10.86 14.08
C GLY A 185 -8.87 9.57 13.42
N ARG A 186 -9.65 9.65 12.33
CA ARG A 186 -10.28 8.48 11.69
C ARG A 186 -9.60 8.20 10.36
N MET A 187 -8.80 7.13 10.34
CA MET A 187 -8.11 6.64 9.15
C MET A 187 -9.03 5.70 8.35
N ALA A 188 -8.96 5.77 7.01
CA ALA A 188 -9.64 4.80 6.16
C ALA A 188 -8.96 3.43 6.28
N PRO A 189 -9.67 2.30 6.15
CA PRO A 189 -9.08 0.97 6.34
C PRO A 189 -7.90 0.66 5.39
N ALA A 190 -7.97 1.10 4.13
CA ALA A 190 -6.87 0.92 3.18
C ALA A 190 -5.64 1.75 3.58
N ASP A 191 -5.84 2.98 4.07
CA ASP A 191 -4.75 3.80 4.60
C ASP A 191 -4.14 3.20 5.87
N ALA A 192 -4.94 2.52 6.69
CA ALA A 192 -4.43 1.77 7.83
C ALA A 192 -3.52 0.61 7.43
N VAL A 193 -3.84 -0.10 6.34
CA VAL A 193 -2.94 -1.12 5.76
C VAL A 193 -1.65 -0.49 5.22
N ARG A 194 -1.74 0.64 4.52
CA ARG A 194 -0.56 1.39 4.04
C ARG A 194 0.34 1.83 5.20
N ALA A 195 -0.25 2.39 6.25
CA ALA A 195 0.47 2.89 7.42
C ALA A 195 1.07 1.74 8.22
N ALA A 196 0.32 0.67 8.52
CA ALA A 196 0.84 -0.54 9.15
C ALA A 196 2.04 -1.10 8.37
N THR A 197 1.91 -1.22 7.04
CA THR A 197 2.99 -1.71 6.18
C THR A 197 4.22 -0.81 6.27
N ALA A 198 4.05 0.50 6.15
CA ALA A 198 5.16 1.45 6.15
C ALA A 198 5.86 1.55 7.51
N ILE A 199 5.11 1.58 8.62
CA ILE A 199 5.65 1.62 9.98
C ILE A 199 6.42 0.33 10.28
N VAL A 200 5.77 -0.83 10.08
CA VAL A 200 6.31 -2.13 10.53
C VAL A 200 7.44 -2.64 9.62
N LEU A 201 7.40 -2.36 8.31
CA LEU A 201 8.53 -2.66 7.42
C LEU A 201 9.60 -1.57 7.47
N GLY A 202 9.21 -0.32 7.66
CA GLY A 202 10.12 0.82 7.80
C GLY A 202 11.03 0.69 9.01
N GLU A 203 10.52 0.14 10.12
CA GLU A 203 11.31 -0.15 11.33
C GLU A 203 12.56 -1.01 11.04
N ARG A 204 12.49 -1.90 10.04
CA ARG A 204 13.64 -2.74 9.66
C ARG A 204 14.76 -1.96 8.97
N CYS A 205 14.46 -0.78 8.47
CA CYS A 205 15.37 0.07 7.70
C CYS A 205 15.74 1.35 8.44
N CYS A 206 14.87 1.85 9.32
CA CYS A 206 15.05 3.05 10.11
C CYS A 206 14.52 2.77 11.53
N ASP A 207 15.43 2.77 12.51
CA ASP A 207 15.08 2.59 13.91
C ASP A 207 14.15 3.72 14.37
N GLY A 208 13.03 3.38 15.04
CA GLY A 208 12.15 4.35 15.70
C GLY A 208 10.85 4.70 14.98
N MET A 209 10.55 4.10 13.82
CA MET A 209 9.30 4.32 13.09
C MET A 209 8.06 3.90 13.90
N ILE A 210 8.15 2.80 14.65
CA ILE A 210 7.05 2.36 15.53
C ILE A 210 6.93 3.32 16.72
N ASP A 211 8.04 3.78 17.29
CA ASP A 211 8.04 4.74 18.41
C ASP A 211 7.41 6.08 18.02
N ASP A 212 7.79 6.64 16.86
CA ASP A 212 7.20 7.87 16.33
C ASP A 212 5.69 7.71 16.11
N ALA A 213 5.26 6.59 15.51
CA ALA A 213 3.84 6.30 15.28
C ALA A 213 3.03 6.09 16.57
N VAL A 214 3.66 5.59 17.64
CA VAL A 214 3.01 5.51 18.96
C VAL A 214 2.86 6.90 19.57
N LYS A 215 3.87 7.77 19.45
CA LYS A 215 3.87 9.13 20.00
C LYS A 215 2.89 10.07 19.31
N ASP A 216 2.77 9.98 18.00
CA ASP A 216 1.88 10.85 17.22
C ASP A 216 0.44 10.32 17.08
N GLY A 217 0.17 9.11 17.60
CA GLY A 217 -1.14 8.46 17.59
C GLY A 217 -1.47 7.70 16.29
N THR A 218 -0.55 7.65 15.32
CA THR A 218 -0.74 6.89 14.07
C THR A 218 -0.95 5.41 14.33
N PHE A 219 -0.20 4.83 15.27
CA PHE A 219 -0.33 3.42 15.64
C PHE A 219 -1.74 3.09 16.14
N ASP A 220 -2.32 3.95 16.97
CA ASP A 220 -3.68 3.78 17.49
C ASP A 220 -4.73 3.97 16.40
N ALA A 221 -4.56 4.97 15.54
CA ALA A 221 -5.46 5.21 14.41
C ALA A 221 -5.52 4.01 13.47
N VAL A 222 -4.37 3.37 13.21
CA VAL A 222 -4.27 2.15 12.40
C VAL A 222 -5.05 1.00 13.02
N VAL A 223 -4.81 0.68 14.29
CA VAL A 223 -5.50 -0.44 14.96
C VAL A 223 -7.00 -0.18 15.04
N ALA A 224 -7.41 1.04 15.38
CA ALA A 224 -8.82 1.42 15.46
C ALA A 224 -9.54 1.29 14.11
N ALA A 225 -8.92 1.77 13.02
CA ALA A 225 -9.50 1.69 11.68
C ALA A 225 -9.70 0.23 11.22
N LEU A 226 -8.71 -0.63 11.46
CA LEU A 226 -8.78 -2.05 11.09
C LEU A 226 -9.83 -2.80 11.90
N ARG A 227 -9.94 -2.55 13.22
CA ARG A 227 -10.98 -3.14 14.07
C ARG A 227 -12.39 -2.69 13.64
N ALA A 228 -12.56 -1.41 13.29
CA ALA A 228 -13.83 -0.89 12.80
C ALA A 228 -14.24 -1.52 11.45
N TRP A 229 -13.29 -1.70 10.54
CA TRP A 229 -13.51 -2.41 9.28
C TRP A 229 -13.93 -3.86 9.51
N HIS A 230 -13.23 -4.58 10.39
CA HIS A 230 -13.54 -5.97 10.75
C HIS A 230 -14.96 -6.12 11.31
N ALA A 231 -15.35 -5.24 12.23
CA ALA A 231 -16.70 -5.24 12.79
C ALA A 231 -17.77 -5.06 11.70
N GLY A 232 -17.58 -4.12 10.76
CA GLY A 232 -18.49 -3.91 9.63
C GLY A 232 -18.55 -5.12 8.68
N ALA A 233 -17.41 -5.75 8.41
CA ALA A 233 -17.34 -6.94 7.55
C ALA A 233 -18.06 -8.15 8.16
N ARG A 234 -18.01 -8.32 9.49
CA ARG A 234 -18.77 -9.35 10.22
C ARG A 234 -20.28 -9.13 10.10
N THR A 235 -20.77 -7.93 10.41
CA THR A 235 -22.20 -7.60 10.32
C THR A 235 -22.75 -7.85 8.91
N ALA A 236 -22.05 -7.39 7.87
CA ALA A 236 -22.48 -7.58 6.48
C ALA A 236 -22.52 -9.06 6.06
N ARG A 237 -21.74 -9.94 6.70
CA ARG A 237 -21.77 -11.40 6.46
C ARG A 237 -22.94 -12.04 7.18
N ASP A 238 -23.18 -11.66 8.43
CA ASP A 238 -24.29 -12.19 9.22
C ASP A 238 -25.64 -11.85 8.54
N ASP A 239 -25.81 -10.60 8.07
CA ASP A 239 -27.00 -10.18 7.31
C ASP A 239 -27.22 -10.98 6.01
N LYS A 240 -26.14 -11.34 5.30
CA LYS A 240 -26.19 -12.16 4.09
C LYS A 240 -26.60 -13.60 4.39
N ASN A 241 -26.10 -14.16 5.49
CA ASN A 241 -26.46 -15.52 5.92
C ASN A 241 -27.93 -15.60 6.34
N ASP A 242 -28.44 -14.59 7.04
CA ASP A 242 -29.85 -14.52 7.45
C ASP A 242 -30.80 -14.35 6.24
N THR A 243 -30.39 -13.57 5.24
CA THR A 243 -31.16 -13.40 3.99
C THR A 243 -31.18 -14.68 3.14
N ALA A 244 -30.10 -15.46 3.13
CA ALA A 244 -30.02 -16.72 2.41
C ALA A 244 -30.81 -17.86 3.08
N ALA A 245 -31.05 -17.77 4.40
CA ALA A 245 -31.78 -18.76 5.18
C ALA A 245 -33.31 -18.57 5.19
N ALA A 246 -33.85 -17.51 4.57
CA ALA A 246 -35.29 -17.29 4.49
C ALA A 246 -35.96 -18.37 3.60
N PRO A 247 -37.04 -19.06 4.08
CA PRO A 247 -37.65 -20.17 3.36
C PRO A 247 -38.35 -19.70 2.08
N ARG A 248 -38.03 -20.32 0.95
CA ARG A 248 -38.76 -20.20 -0.32
C ARG A 248 -40.06 -20.99 -0.26
N ASP A 249 -40.98 -20.64 0.64
CA ASP A 249 -42.33 -21.20 0.65
C ASP A 249 -43.36 -20.10 0.48
N ARG A 250 -43.86 -19.98 -0.76
CA ARG A 250 -45.28 -19.90 -1.14
C ARG A 250 -45.40 -19.48 -2.60
N VAL A 251 -45.39 -20.45 -3.50
CA VAL A 251 -46.28 -20.41 -4.68
C VAL A 251 -46.78 -21.84 -4.88
N GLY A 252 -48.00 -22.07 -4.43
CA GLY A 252 -48.69 -23.33 -4.60
C GLY A 252 -50.05 -23.25 -3.95
N GLU A 253 -50.99 -22.59 -4.62
CA GLU A 253 -52.42 -22.93 -4.55
C GLU A 253 -53.14 -22.26 -5.73
N ASN A 254 -53.39 -23.07 -6.77
CA ASN A 254 -54.52 -22.98 -7.69
C ASN A 254 -54.87 -24.40 -8.11
#